data_AF-M5RVB9-F1
#
_entry.id   AF-M5RVB9-F1
#
_cell.length_a   1.000
_cell.length_b   1.000
_cell.length_c   1.000
_cell.angle_alpha   90.00
_cell.angle_beta   90.00
_cell.angle_gamma   90.00
#
_symmetry.space_group_name_H-M   'P 1'
#
loop_
_entity.id
_entity.type
_entity.pdbx_description
1 polymer ?
#
loop_
_entity_poly.entity_id
_entity_poly.type
_entity_poly.pdbx_seq_one_letter_code
_entity_poly.pdbx_strand_id
1 'polypeptide(L)'
;MNFLVRLKEFAGVLIKDIRRYRFAICSPILQGNGDPSWVRICNRNEKLVVNPDGPGVLCDWRWSSKLHACGVMPSWGLHLQKRVFADWPIRFSDHHVNATSPQVSFLITHSGDDRIQQLCQVIRSIFAQVDVTVECIVVDFSEEPIAERLPLGVKYRHVATSHLKPGWYKSWGFNIAARMAKGDVLVFHDGDICAPDRYAQQLVAHMIAGPYEAASIQRFLFYLSKTATETSYTSGQLNTKPPETVLQNWKGGTIAARKDSFFSIGGFDEGFVDWGGEDDEFFSRCGELNHLRFGYLPFVHLWHPSQPDRHGQDNLNETRVLPERLGIKIDLRIEELTRRDFGNPLRPDPLIRYKDRLEDPKWKTVETLRASRVED
;
A
#
# COMPACT_ATOMS: atom_id res chain seq x y z
N MET A 1 -16.89 27.23 4.28
CA MET A 1 -15.80 27.47 5.26
C MET A 1 -15.58 28.97 5.37
N ASN A 2 -15.74 29.54 6.58
CA ASN A 2 -15.77 30.99 6.80
C ASN A 2 -14.40 31.64 6.45
N PHE A 3 -14.40 32.79 5.77
CA PHE A 3 -13.19 33.49 5.31
C PHE A 3 -12.18 33.72 6.44
N LEU A 4 -12.68 34.09 7.62
CA LEU A 4 -11.86 34.30 8.83
C LEU A 4 -11.12 33.04 9.29
N VAL A 5 -11.74 31.85 9.11
CA VAL A 5 -11.10 30.57 9.46
C VAL A 5 -9.92 30.31 8.53
N ARG A 6 -10.09 30.51 7.22
CA ARG A 6 -8.99 30.36 6.24
C ARG A 6 -7.83 31.31 6.52
N LEU A 7 -8.12 32.57 6.87
CA LEU A 7 -7.09 33.55 7.21
C LEU A 7 -6.30 33.13 8.45
N LYS A 8 -6.99 32.63 9.48
CA LYS A 8 -6.38 32.12 10.71
C LYS A 8 -5.51 30.90 10.46
N GLU A 9 -5.97 29.95 9.64
CA GLU A 9 -5.19 28.77 9.24
C GLU A 9 -3.93 29.18 8.47
N PHE A 10 -4.06 30.09 7.51
CA PHE A 10 -2.94 30.61 6.71
C PHE A 10 -1.90 31.32 7.57
N ALA A 11 -2.31 32.25 8.43
CA ALA A 11 -1.42 32.91 9.39
C ALA A 11 -0.76 31.89 10.34
N GLY A 12 -1.52 30.89 10.77
CA GLY A 12 -1.01 29.78 11.56
C GLY A 12 0.13 29.06 10.87
N VAL A 13 -0.02 28.68 9.60
CA VAL A 13 1.02 28.00 8.80
C VAL A 13 2.25 28.90 8.62
N LEU A 14 2.04 30.18 8.29
CA LEU A 14 3.14 31.13 8.13
C LEU A 14 3.98 31.29 9.39
N ILE A 15 3.35 31.40 10.56
CA ILE A 15 4.07 31.66 11.82
C ILE A 15 4.76 30.39 12.33
N LYS A 16 4.06 29.25 12.29
CA LYS A 16 4.49 28.05 13.04
C LYS A 16 5.10 26.95 12.18
N ASP A 17 4.78 26.86 10.89
CA ASP A 17 5.29 25.78 10.02
C ASP A 17 6.39 26.24 9.05
N ILE A 18 6.41 27.52 8.66
CA ILE A 18 7.26 28.00 7.56
C ILE A 18 8.74 27.68 7.78
N ARG A 19 9.24 27.89 9.00
CA ARG A 19 10.66 27.65 9.34
C ARG A 19 11.00 26.18 9.21
N ARG A 20 10.11 25.31 9.72
CA ARG A 20 10.29 23.85 9.68
C ARG A 20 10.24 23.32 8.25
N TYR A 21 9.28 23.76 7.44
CA TYR A 21 9.19 23.36 6.04
C TYR A 21 10.37 23.87 5.21
N ARG A 22 10.75 25.14 5.36
CA ARG A 22 11.93 25.71 4.68
C ARG A 22 13.20 24.95 5.04
N PHE A 23 13.43 24.72 6.34
CA PHE A 23 14.57 23.92 6.79
C PHE A 23 14.54 22.53 6.16
N ALA A 24 13.41 21.84 6.25
CA ALA A 24 13.28 20.48 5.76
C ALA A 24 13.45 20.34 4.23
N ILE A 25 13.01 21.34 3.46
CA ILE A 25 13.10 21.36 2.00
C ILE A 25 14.50 21.79 1.52
N CYS A 26 15.13 22.74 2.22
CA CYS A 26 16.42 23.32 1.80
C CYS A 26 17.64 22.63 2.44
N SER A 27 17.45 21.78 3.46
CA SER A 27 18.57 21.07 4.07
C SER A 27 19.25 20.17 3.04
N PRO A 28 20.58 20.24 2.88
CA PRO A 28 21.29 19.21 2.13
C PRO A 28 21.11 17.86 2.83
N ILE A 29 21.22 16.77 2.07
CA ILE A 29 21.41 15.45 2.70
C ILE A 29 22.75 15.57 3.44
N LEU A 30 22.73 15.55 4.77
CA LEU A 30 23.96 15.50 5.54
C LEU A 30 24.65 14.20 5.15
N GLN A 31 25.86 14.30 4.58
CA GLN A 31 26.67 13.13 4.28
C GLN A 31 26.94 12.39 5.60
N GLY A 32 26.37 11.19 5.73
CA GLY A 32 26.47 10.33 6.91
C GLY A 32 25.09 9.95 7.45
N ASN A 33 24.69 8.67 7.25
CA ASN A 33 23.60 7.86 7.84
C ASN A 33 22.27 8.49 8.30
N GLY A 34 22.03 9.78 8.12
CA GLY A 34 20.85 10.49 8.57
C GLY A 34 19.84 10.65 7.45
N ASP A 35 18.56 10.45 7.78
CA ASP A 35 17.47 10.73 6.86
C ASP A 35 17.49 12.18 6.38
N PRO A 36 17.03 12.43 5.14
CA PRO A 36 16.69 13.78 4.72
C PRO A 36 15.72 14.44 5.72
N SER A 37 15.95 15.72 6.03
CA SER A 37 15.16 16.47 7.02
C SER A 37 13.64 16.45 6.76
N TRP A 38 13.22 16.28 5.50
CA TRP A 38 11.81 16.19 5.13
C TRP A 38 11.09 14.96 5.70
N VAL A 39 11.80 13.86 5.98
CA VAL A 39 11.22 12.64 6.57
C VAL A 39 10.55 12.95 7.92
N ARG A 40 11.08 13.95 8.64
CA ARG A 40 10.62 14.37 9.98
C ARG A 40 9.48 15.39 9.98
N ILE A 41 8.94 15.77 8.82
CA ILE A 41 7.76 16.64 8.75
C ILE A 41 6.52 15.84 9.20
N CYS A 42 5.73 16.34 10.14
CA CYS A 42 4.40 15.84 10.55
C CYS A 42 3.52 17.01 11.02
N ASN A 43 2.22 16.83 11.24
CA ASN A 43 1.39 17.89 11.81
C ASN A 43 1.81 18.20 13.27
N ARG A 44 1.45 19.38 13.77
CA ARG A 44 1.96 19.87 15.07
C ARG A 44 1.49 19.05 16.27
N ASN A 45 0.37 18.36 16.13
CA ASN A 45 -0.24 17.50 17.14
C ASN A 45 0.13 16.01 16.96
N GLU A 46 1.02 15.70 16.02
CA GLU A 46 1.49 14.35 15.74
C GLU A 46 2.92 14.19 16.25
N LYS A 47 3.30 12.93 16.50
CA LYS A 47 4.61 12.57 17.01
C LYS A 47 5.25 11.53 16.10
N LEU A 48 6.54 11.70 15.86
CA LEU A 48 7.36 10.77 15.11
C LEU A 48 8.39 10.13 16.05
N VAL A 49 8.56 8.83 15.94
CA VAL A 49 9.67 8.09 16.57
C VAL A 49 10.70 7.84 15.49
N VAL A 50 11.95 8.28 15.72
CA VAL A 50 13.06 8.07 14.77
C VAL A 50 13.55 6.64 14.90
N ASN A 51 13.87 6.00 13.77
CA ASN A 51 14.51 4.69 13.78
C ASN A 51 15.89 4.77 14.47
N PRO A 52 16.12 4.06 15.59
CA PRO A 52 17.42 4.09 16.25
C PRO A 52 18.52 3.38 15.45
N ASP A 53 18.14 2.43 14.60
CA ASP A 53 19.07 1.48 13.95
C ASP A 53 19.19 1.70 12.43
N GLY A 54 18.60 2.77 11.89
CA GLY A 54 18.60 2.98 10.45
C GLY A 54 17.75 4.18 10.00
N PRO A 55 17.33 4.21 8.71
CA PRO A 55 16.52 5.29 8.19
C PRO A 55 15.05 5.19 8.63
N GLY A 56 14.38 6.33 8.57
CA GLY A 56 12.95 6.49 8.66
C GLY A 56 12.39 6.84 10.03
N VAL A 57 11.07 7.05 10.00
CA VAL A 57 10.28 7.42 11.17
C VAL A 57 9.04 6.55 11.28
N LEU A 58 8.69 6.20 12.51
CA LEU A 58 7.41 5.60 12.84
C LEU A 58 6.44 6.71 13.23
N CYS A 59 5.23 6.65 12.68
CA CYS A 59 4.15 7.56 13.02
C CYS A 59 3.46 7.09 14.31
N ASP A 60 3.64 7.82 15.42
CA ASP A 60 2.99 7.52 16.71
C ASP A 60 1.57 8.08 16.75
N TRP A 61 0.74 7.62 15.82
CA TRP A 61 -0.69 7.86 15.78
C TRP A 61 -1.39 6.76 14.95
N ARG A 62 -2.68 6.58 15.16
CA ARG A 62 -3.38 5.38 14.66
C ARG A 62 -3.70 5.40 13.17
N TRP A 63 -4.15 6.54 12.66
CA TRP A 63 -4.80 6.66 11.36
C TRP A 63 -3.96 7.45 10.36
N SER A 64 -4.25 7.27 9.07
CA SER A 64 -3.70 8.16 8.06
C SER A 64 -4.15 9.61 8.30
N SER A 65 -3.29 10.56 7.93
CA SER A 65 -3.59 11.98 8.10
C SER A 65 -3.04 12.79 6.93
N LYS A 66 -3.67 13.93 6.65
CA LYS A 66 -3.23 14.86 5.60
C LYS A 66 -2.25 15.85 6.22
N LEU A 67 -1.17 16.19 5.53
CA LEU A 67 -0.30 17.29 5.95
C LEU A 67 -1.06 18.62 5.84
N HIS A 68 -1.43 19.18 6.99
CA HIS A 68 -2.29 20.37 7.09
C HIS A 68 -1.71 21.56 6.34
N ALA A 69 -0.41 21.84 6.51
CA ALA A 69 0.25 22.97 5.86
C ALA A 69 0.22 22.88 4.33
N CYS A 70 0.29 21.66 3.76
CA CYS A 70 0.17 21.45 2.32
C CYS A 70 -1.26 21.68 1.81
N GLY A 71 -2.27 21.40 2.64
CA GLY A 71 -3.67 21.69 2.30
C GLY A 71 -4.03 23.17 2.38
N VAL A 72 -3.45 23.91 3.34
CA VAL A 72 -3.66 25.36 3.49
C VAL A 72 -2.84 26.16 2.48
N MET A 73 -1.61 25.72 2.18
CA MET A 73 -0.69 26.35 1.23
C MET A 73 -0.17 25.30 0.24
N PRO A 74 -0.84 25.10 -0.91
CA PRO A 74 -0.46 24.10 -1.90
C PRO A 74 0.97 24.23 -2.42
N SER A 75 1.54 25.44 -2.42
CA SER A 75 2.94 25.66 -2.76
C SER A 75 3.89 24.85 -1.88
N TRP A 76 3.60 24.65 -0.59
CA TRP A 76 4.41 23.76 0.27
C TRP A 76 4.32 22.31 -0.16
N GLY A 77 3.15 21.85 -0.60
CA GLY A 77 2.99 20.52 -1.20
C GLY A 77 3.90 20.35 -2.42
N LEU A 78 3.94 21.34 -3.31
CA LEU A 78 4.80 21.31 -4.50
C LEU A 78 6.30 21.33 -4.17
N HIS A 79 6.75 22.23 -3.29
CA HIS A 79 8.16 22.31 -2.93
C HIS A 79 8.62 21.05 -2.20
N LEU A 80 7.78 20.52 -1.33
CA LEU A 80 8.03 19.23 -0.70
C LEU A 80 8.15 18.15 -1.78
N GLN A 81 7.15 17.97 -2.64
CA GLN A 81 7.14 16.99 -3.73
C GLN A 81 8.42 17.05 -4.58
N LYS A 82 8.82 18.24 -5.03
CA LYS A 82 10.06 18.45 -5.80
C LYS A 82 11.30 17.99 -5.03
N ARG A 83 11.36 18.31 -3.73
CA ARG A 83 12.48 17.89 -2.89
C ARG A 83 12.50 16.38 -2.71
N VAL A 84 11.36 15.76 -2.40
CA VAL A 84 11.31 14.33 -2.10
C VAL A 84 11.68 13.50 -3.33
N PHE A 85 11.20 13.88 -4.52
CA PHE A 85 11.51 13.18 -5.76
C PHE A 85 12.86 13.57 -6.39
N ALA A 86 13.53 14.61 -5.89
CA ALA A 86 14.95 14.80 -6.15
C ALA A 86 15.80 13.79 -5.37
N ASP A 87 15.42 13.48 -4.12
CA ASP A 87 16.10 12.50 -3.28
C ASP A 87 15.74 11.04 -3.69
N TRP A 88 14.48 10.80 -4.05
CA TRP A 88 13.91 9.50 -4.42
C TRP A 88 13.11 9.59 -5.72
N PRO A 89 13.76 9.62 -6.89
CA PRO A 89 13.07 9.78 -8.16
C PRO A 89 12.13 8.60 -8.45
N ILE A 90 10.98 8.91 -9.05
CA ILE A 90 10.11 7.93 -9.70
C ILE A 90 10.40 8.00 -11.18
N ARG A 91 10.82 6.88 -11.75
CA ARG A 91 11.13 6.70 -13.17
C ARG A 91 10.12 5.73 -13.78
N PHE A 92 10.05 5.73 -15.11
CA PHE A 92 9.15 4.87 -15.86
C PHE A 92 9.91 4.18 -16.99
N SER A 93 9.68 2.89 -17.18
CA SER A 93 10.26 2.08 -18.26
C SER A 93 9.20 1.22 -18.92
N ASP A 94 9.15 1.21 -20.25
CA ASP A 94 8.33 0.27 -21.03
C ASP A 94 8.98 -1.11 -21.16
N HIS A 95 10.27 -1.23 -20.81
CA HIS A 95 11.02 -2.46 -20.97
C HIS A 95 11.40 -3.03 -19.61
N HIS A 96 11.04 -4.30 -19.43
CA HIS A 96 11.51 -5.11 -18.34
C HIS A 96 12.08 -6.42 -18.87
N VAL A 97 13.34 -6.67 -18.54
CA VAL A 97 13.95 -7.96 -18.80
C VAL A 97 13.53 -8.89 -17.68
N ASN A 98 12.60 -9.79 -17.98
CA ASN A 98 12.17 -10.81 -17.03
C ASN A 98 13.36 -11.63 -16.55
N ALA A 99 13.75 -11.42 -15.30
CA ALA A 99 14.77 -12.23 -14.67
C ALA A 99 14.25 -13.66 -14.50
N THR A 100 15.09 -14.65 -14.81
CA THR A 100 14.77 -16.06 -14.56
C THR A 100 14.63 -16.36 -13.06
N SER A 101 15.38 -15.62 -12.23
CA SER A 101 15.38 -15.67 -10.77
C SER A 101 15.31 -14.25 -10.19
N PRO A 102 14.12 -13.62 -10.15
CA PRO A 102 13.95 -12.29 -9.56
C PRO A 102 14.14 -12.36 -8.04
N GLN A 103 14.66 -11.30 -7.43
CA GLN A 103 14.74 -11.17 -5.96
C GLN A 103 13.42 -10.66 -5.38
N VAL A 104 12.71 -9.81 -6.11
CA VAL A 104 11.47 -9.16 -5.67
C VAL A 104 10.34 -9.41 -6.66
N SER A 105 9.17 -9.83 -6.17
CA SER A 105 7.95 -9.98 -6.96
C SER A 105 6.94 -8.90 -6.57
N PHE A 106 6.68 -7.97 -7.46
CA PHE A 106 5.56 -7.03 -7.30
C PHE A 106 4.26 -7.71 -7.72
N LEU A 107 3.28 -7.71 -6.83
CA LEU A 107 2.00 -8.38 -6.98
C LEU A 107 0.90 -7.33 -7.04
N ILE A 108 0.17 -7.28 -8.14
CA ILE A 108 -0.92 -6.33 -8.36
C ILE A 108 -2.19 -7.11 -8.73
N THR A 109 -3.31 -6.70 -8.17
CA THR A 109 -4.64 -7.18 -8.56
C THR A 109 -5.38 -6.12 -9.34
N HIS A 110 -6.13 -6.52 -10.37
CA HIS A 110 -6.94 -5.59 -11.18
C HIS A 110 -8.32 -6.16 -11.52
N SER A 111 -9.28 -5.27 -11.81
CA SER A 111 -10.56 -5.62 -12.41
C SER A 111 -11.15 -4.40 -13.11
N GLY A 112 -11.74 -4.63 -14.28
CA GLY A 112 -12.40 -3.62 -15.09
C GLY A 112 -11.46 -2.85 -16.01
N ASP A 113 -12.05 -1.95 -16.81
CA ASP A 113 -11.32 -1.21 -17.85
C ASP A 113 -10.90 0.21 -17.41
N ASP A 114 -11.62 0.78 -16.44
CA ASP A 114 -11.55 2.22 -16.12
C ASP A 114 -10.18 2.68 -15.60
N ARG A 115 -9.33 1.76 -15.13
CA ARG A 115 -8.04 2.07 -14.49
C ARG A 115 -6.83 1.44 -15.18
N ILE A 116 -6.97 0.98 -16.41
CA ILE A 116 -5.87 0.31 -17.12
C ILE A 116 -4.69 1.26 -17.35
N GLN A 117 -4.94 2.54 -17.66
CA GLN A 117 -3.85 3.51 -17.84
C GLN A 117 -3.04 3.73 -16.56
N GLN A 118 -3.72 3.80 -15.41
CA GLN A 118 -3.09 3.87 -14.10
C GLN A 118 -2.24 2.62 -13.85
N LEU A 119 -2.82 1.43 -14.07
CA LEU A 119 -2.12 0.15 -13.92
C LEU A 119 -0.85 0.11 -14.79
N CYS A 120 -0.94 0.46 -16.06
CA CYS A 120 0.22 0.51 -16.96
C CYS A 120 1.30 1.46 -16.46
N GLN A 121 0.92 2.63 -15.92
CA GLN A 121 1.88 3.58 -15.38
C GLN A 121 2.56 3.07 -14.10
N VAL A 122 1.81 2.38 -13.24
CA VAL A 122 2.37 1.69 -12.06
C VAL A 122 3.37 0.62 -12.48
N ILE A 123 2.99 -0.24 -13.42
CA ILE A 123 3.87 -1.28 -13.97
C ILE A 123 5.16 -0.67 -14.53
N ARG A 124 5.06 0.45 -15.26
CA ARG A 124 6.26 1.17 -15.75
C ARG A 124 7.16 1.68 -14.63
N SER A 125 6.61 2.07 -13.48
CA SER A 125 7.41 2.46 -12.31
C SER A 125 8.12 1.28 -11.64
N ILE A 126 7.50 0.10 -11.69
CA ILE A 126 8.09 -1.17 -11.24
C ILE A 126 9.17 -1.63 -12.22
N PHE A 127 8.97 -1.47 -13.52
CA PHE A 127 9.96 -1.82 -14.53
C PHE A 127 11.20 -0.93 -14.48
N ALA A 128 11.09 0.26 -13.88
CA ALA A 128 12.19 1.19 -13.70
C ALA A 128 13.01 0.96 -12.42
N GLN A 129 12.77 -0.14 -11.66
CA GLN A 129 13.60 -0.46 -10.49
C GLN A 129 15.05 -0.73 -10.90
N VAL A 130 16.01 -0.24 -10.11
CA VAL A 130 17.45 -0.35 -10.39
C VAL A 130 18.19 -1.23 -9.39
N ASP A 131 19.34 -1.77 -9.81
CA ASP A 131 20.30 -2.54 -9.01
C ASP A 131 19.77 -3.85 -8.37
N VAL A 132 18.54 -4.24 -8.68
CA VAL A 132 17.93 -5.50 -8.25
C VAL A 132 17.10 -6.12 -9.37
N THR A 133 16.97 -7.44 -9.33
CA THR A 133 16.10 -8.15 -10.27
C THR A 133 14.68 -8.21 -9.70
N VAL A 134 13.71 -7.76 -10.49
CA VAL A 134 12.30 -7.77 -10.11
C VAL A 134 11.48 -8.58 -11.11
N GLU A 135 10.25 -8.91 -10.74
CA GLU A 135 9.18 -9.31 -11.67
C GLU A 135 7.89 -8.60 -11.28
N CYS A 136 6.97 -8.45 -12.24
CA CYS A 136 5.64 -7.90 -11.98
C CYS A 136 4.58 -8.94 -12.36
N ILE A 137 3.71 -9.28 -11.41
CA ILE A 137 2.62 -10.23 -11.57
C ILE A 137 1.29 -9.48 -11.44
N VAL A 138 0.43 -9.60 -12.45
CA VAL A 138 -0.92 -9.06 -12.45
C VAL A 138 -1.93 -10.21 -12.41
N VAL A 139 -2.77 -10.22 -11.39
CA VAL A 139 -3.96 -11.07 -11.31
C VAL A 139 -5.18 -10.24 -11.65
N ASP A 140 -5.89 -10.64 -12.69
CA ASP A 140 -6.98 -9.88 -13.31
C ASP A 140 -8.32 -10.60 -13.13
N PHE A 141 -9.29 -9.88 -12.60
CA PHE A 141 -10.67 -10.30 -12.39
C PHE A 141 -11.66 -9.52 -13.28
N SER A 142 -11.19 -8.94 -14.38
CA SER A 142 -12.06 -8.31 -15.39
C SER A 142 -12.95 -9.36 -16.07
N GLU A 143 -14.09 -8.93 -16.62
CA GLU A 143 -14.96 -9.84 -17.39
C GLU A 143 -14.20 -10.46 -18.57
N GLU A 144 -13.50 -9.61 -19.32
CA GLU A 144 -12.61 -10.01 -20.41
C GLU A 144 -11.13 -9.81 -20.01
N PRO A 145 -10.23 -10.74 -20.40
CA PRO A 145 -8.80 -10.62 -20.11
C PRO A 145 -8.18 -9.32 -20.65
N ILE A 146 -7.41 -8.61 -19.80
CA ILE A 146 -6.77 -7.33 -20.18
C ILE A 146 -5.32 -7.47 -20.66
N ALA A 147 -4.77 -8.68 -20.77
CA ALA A 147 -3.33 -8.95 -20.96
C ALA A 147 -2.69 -8.14 -22.10
N GLU A 148 -3.35 -8.05 -23.24
CA GLU A 148 -2.84 -7.37 -24.45
C GLU A 148 -2.70 -5.85 -24.29
N ARG A 149 -3.33 -5.27 -23.26
CA ARG A 149 -3.27 -3.85 -22.94
C ARG A 149 -2.22 -3.50 -21.89
N LEU A 150 -1.56 -4.51 -21.31
CA LEU A 150 -0.52 -4.32 -20.30
C LEU A 150 0.87 -4.19 -20.94
N PRO A 151 1.84 -3.51 -20.28
CA PRO A 151 3.21 -3.46 -20.76
C PRO A 151 3.83 -4.86 -20.96
N LEU A 152 4.63 -5.01 -22.01
CA LEU A 152 5.33 -6.26 -22.30
C LEU A 152 6.25 -6.66 -21.14
N GLY A 153 6.21 -7.94 -20.76
CA GLY A 153 7.04 -8.49 -19.68
C GLY A 153 6.27 -8.78 -18.40
N VAL A 154 5.04 -8.27 -18.25
CA VAL A 154 4.17 -8.63 -17.12
C VAL A 154 3.86 -10.12 -17.13
N LYS A 155 3.96 -10.77 -15.98
CA LYS A 155 3.38 -12.10 -15.77
C LYS A 155 1.91 -11.94 -15.44
N TYR A 156 1.05 -12.59 -16.19
CA TYR A 156 -0.38 -12.33 -16.16
C TYR A 156 -1.19 -13.58 -15.84
N ARG A 157 -2.24 -13.43 -15.03
CA ARG A 157 -3.25 -14.45 -14.79
C ARG A 157 -4.64 -13.82 -14.77
N HIS A 158 -5.48 -14.24 -15.72
CA HIS A 158 -6.92 -13.99 -15.64
C HIS A 158 -7.58 -15.02 -14.72
N VAL A 159 -8.54 -14.57 -13.90
CA VAL A 159 -9.33 -15.40 -13.01
C VAL A 159 -10.79 -15.02 -13.17
N ALA A 160 -11.57 -15.92 -13.77
CA ALA A 160 -13.01 -15.72 -13.90
C ALA A 160 -13.69 -15.75 -12.53
N THR A 161 -14.64 -14.85 -12.31
CA THR A 161 -15.42 -14.72 -11.07
C THR A 161 -16.92 -14.88 -11.29
N SER A 162 -17.34 -15.28 -12.50
CA SER A 162 -18.75 -15.42 -12.88
C SER A 162 -19.51 -16.47 -12.06
N HIS A 163 -18.80 -17.40 -11.42
CA HIS A 163 -19.35 -18.39 -10.49
C HIS A 163 -19.47 -17.89 -9.04
N LEU A 164 -18.98 -16.68 -8.75
CA LEU A 164 -18.98 -16.07 -7.42
C LEU A 164 -20.02 -14.95 -7.32
N LYS A 165 -20.34 -14.54 -6.10
CA LYS A 165 -21.15 -13.34 -5.87
C LYS A 165 -20.38 -12.11 -6.40
N PRO A 166 -21.03 -11.14 -7.07
CA PRO A 166 -20.34 -9.93 -7.51
C PRO A 166 -19.62 -9.22 -6.36
N GLY A 167 -18.37 -8.83 -6.58
CA GLY A 167 -17.55 -8.14 -5.60
C GLY A 167 -16.08 -8.05 -6.02
N TRP A 168 -15.30 -7.29 -5.26
CA TRP A 168 -13.87 -7.09 -5.53
C TRP A 168 -12.99 -7.96 -4.63
N TYR A 169 -12.26 -8.92 -5.22
CA TYR A 169 -11.57 -10.00 -4.51
C TYR A 169 -10.05 -9.77 -4.37
N LYS A 170 -9.64 -8.59 -3.86
CA LYS A 170 -8.22 -8.19 -3.72
C LYS A 170 -7.37 -9.21 -2.95
N SER A 171 -7.80 -9.62 -1.76
CA SER A 171 -7.08 -10.59 -0.92
C SER A 171 -6.80 -11.90 -1.64
N TRP A 172 -7.81 -12.44 -2.33
CA TRP A 172 -7.69 -13.68 -3.10
C TRP A 172 -6.69 -13.52 -4.26
N GLY A 173 -6.77 -12.40 -4.98
CA GLY A 173 -5.84 -12.12 -6.08
C GLY A 173 -4.39 -12.00 -5.61
N PHE A 174 -4.13 -11.36 -4.46
CA PHE A 174 -2.80 -11.30 -3.89
C PHE A 174 -2.27 -12.69 -3.49
N ASN A 175 -3.10 -13.55 -2.92
CA ASN A 175 -2.70 -14.91 -2.59
C ASN A 175 -2.39 -15.76 -3.83
N ILE A 176 -3.17 -15.63 -4.91
CA ILE A 176 -2.87 -16.26 -6.20
C ILE A 176 -1.52 -15.76 -6.74
N ALA A 177 -1.31 -14.44 -6.75
CA ALA A 177 -0.09 -13.83 -7.23
C ALA A 177 1.14 -14.30 -6.41
N ALA A 178 1.01 -14.40 -5.09
CA ALA A 178 2.06 -14.88 -4.20
C ALA A 178 2.47 -16.34 -4.47
N ARG A 179 1.51 -17.20 -4.86
CA ARG A 179 1.80 -18.59 -5.28
C ARG A 179 2.53 -18.65 -6.63
N MET A 180 2.28 -17.69 -7.53
CA MET A 180 2.96 -17.57 -8.82
C MET A 180 4.36 -16.94 -8.71
N ALA A 181 4.59 -16.13 -7.68
CA ALA A 181 5.82 -15.38 -7.45
C ALA A 181 7.05 -16.29 -7.36
N LYS A 182 8.16 -15.85 -7.93
CA LYS A 182 9.47 -16.51 -7.86
C LYS A 182 10.44 -15.80 -6.93
N GLY A 183 10.22 -14.52 -6.61
CA GLY A 183 11.06 -13.74 -5.73
C GLY A 183 10.93 -14.11 -4.26
N ASP A 184 12.03 -13.90 -3.52
CA ASP A 184 12.11 -14.12 -2.08
C ASP A 184 11.37 -13.05 -1.29
N VAL A 185 11.24 -11.84 -1.87
CA VAL A 185 10.45 -10.74 -1.31
C VAL A 185 9.21 -10.52 -2.16
N LEU A 186 8.04 -10.59 -1.53
CA LEU A 186 6.75 -10.27 -2.13
C LEU A 186 6.38 -8.83 -1.80
N VAL A 187 5.93 -8.07 -2.79
CA VAL A 187 5.44 -6.69 -2.63
C VAL A 187 4.01 -6.60 -3.11
N PHE A 188 3.07 -6.55 -2.17
CA PHE A 188 1.65 -6.37 -2.44
C PHE A 188 1.40 -4.90 -2.73
N HIS A 189 1.06 -4.56 -3.97
CA HIS A 189 1.09 -3.20 -4.48
C HIS A 189 -0.23 -2.82 -5.16
N ASP A 190 -0.77 -1.66 -4.82
CA ASP A 190 -1.98 -1.14 -5.47
C ASP A 190 -1.69 -0.70 -6.91
N GLY A 191 -2.65 -0.95 -7.81
CA GLY A 191 -2.55 -0.65 -9.24
C GLY A 191 -2.65 0.83 -9.63
N ASP A 192 -2.65 1.74 -8.64
CA ASP A 192 -2.68 3.20 -8.84
C ASP A 192 -1.62 3.95 -8.00
N ILE A 193 -0.62 3.26 -7.45
CA ILE A 193 0.50 3.86 -6.72
C ILE A 193 1.80 3.66 -7.51
N CYS A 194 2.54 4.72 -7.83
CA CYS A 194 3.86 4.59 -8.44
C CYS A 194 4.97 4.65 -7.38
N ALA A 195 5.97 3.79 -7.54
CA ALA A 195 7.07 3.62 -6.60
C ALA A 195 8.36 4.34 -7.04
N PRO A 196 9.22 4.77 -6.10
CA PRO A 196 10.55 5.29 -6.43
C PRO A 196 11.44 4.19 -7.00
N ASP A 197 12.39 4.55 -7.87
CA ASP A 197 13.21 3.63 -8.68
C ASP A 197 14.15 2.72 -7.86
N ARG A 198 14.32 3.00 -6.57
CA ARG A 198 15.12 2.22 -5.63
C ARG A 198 14.29 1.53 -4.55
N TYR A 199 12.96 1.46 -4.68
CA TYR A 199 12.11 0.82 -3.68
C TYR A 199 12.49 -0.65 -3.45
N ALA A 200 12.60 -1.44 -4.51
CA ALA A 200 12.97 -2.84 -4.45
C ALA A 200 14.37 -3.05 -3.88
N GLN A 201 15.33 -2.17 -4.23
CA GLN A 201 16.68 -2.18 -3.66
C GLN A 201 16.64 -2.01 -2.14
N GLN A 202 15.84 -1.07 -1.63
CA GLN A 202 15.70 -0.86 -0.18
C GLN A 202 15.09 -2.07 0.52
N LEU A 203 14.09 -2.72 -0.09
CA LEU A 203 13.48 -3.93 0.45
C LEU A 203 14.49 -5.08 0.53
N VAL A 204 15.27 -5.31 -0.53
CA VAL A 204 16.34 -6.34 -0.54
C VAL A 204 17.37 -6.05 0.56
N ALA A 205 17.81 -4.80 0.71
CA ALA A 205 18.77 -4.42 1.75
C ALA A 205 18.25 -4.71 3.17
N HIS A 206 16.97 -4.45 3.43
CA HIS A 206 16.38 -4.66 4.76
C HIS A 206 15.98 -6.11 5.03
N MET A 207 15.53 -6.85 4.02
CA MET A 207 14.84 -8.13 4.22
C MET A 207 15.68 -9.36 3.82
N ILE A 208 16.58 -9.21 2.85
CA ILE A 208 17.49 -10.29 2.44
C ILE A 208 18.84 -10.13 3.15
N ALA A 209 19.41 -8.92 3.12
CA ALA A 209 20.67 -8.63 3.82
C ALA A 209 20.47 -8.22 5.28
N GLY A 210 19.25 -7.87 5.68
CA GLY A 210 18.88 -7.48 7.03
C GLY A 210 17.96 -8.49 7.71
N PRO A 211 17.54 -8.20 8.95
CA PRO A 211 16.82 -9.16 9.79
C PRO A 211 15.30 -9.14 9.56
N TYR A 212 14.78 -8.29 8.66
CA TYR A 212 13.36 -8.01 8.57
C TYR A 212 12.60 -9.03 7.72
N GLU A 213 11.44 -9.44 8.20
CA GLU A 213 10.56 -10.42 7.55
C GLU A 213 9.38 -9.75 6.85
N ALA A 214 9.03 -8.54 7.28
CA ALA A 214 8.06 -7.69 6.64
C ALA A 214 8.55 -6.23 6.64
N ALA A 215 8.09 -5.43 5.69
CA ALA A 215 8.47 -4.03 5.59
C ALA A 215 7.34 -3.13 5.08
N SER A 216 7.15 -2.01 5.76
CA SER A 216 6.29 -0.88 5.40
C SER A 216 7.10 0.41 5.55
N ILE A 217 7.91 0.72 4.53
CA ILE A 217 8.90 1.82 4.52
C ILE A 217 8.40 3.10 3.84
N GLN A 218 7.09 3.21 3.62
CA GLN A 218 6.44 4.38 3.05
C GLN A 218 6.32 5.55 4.04
N ARG A 219 6.61 6.77 3.58
CA ARG A 219 6.48 8.01 4.37
C ARG A 219 5.32 8.89 3.92
N PHE A 220 5.36 9.33 2.66
CA PHE A 220 4.40 10.27 2.08
C PHE A 220 3.79 9.69 0.81
N LEU A 221 2.47 9.84 0.69
CA LEU A 221 1.73 9.54 -0.54
C LEU A 221 1.18 10.86 -1.11
N PHE A 222 1.68 11.23 -2.28
CA PHE A 222 1.29 12.44 -2.99
C PHE A 222 0.14 12.10 -3.94
N TYR A 223 -1.07 12.58 -3.64
CA TYR A 223 -2.22 12.44 -4.53
C TYR A 223 -2.09 13.42 -5.68
N LEU A 224 -1.92 12.90 -6.89
CA LEU A 224 -1.88 13.71 -8.10
C LEU A 224 -3.29 14.17 -8.48
N SER A 225 -3.37 15.32 -9.14
CA SER A 225 -4.61 15.71 -9.83
C SER A 225 -4.83 14.88 -11.08
N LYS A 226 -6.07 14.90 -11.61
CA LYS A 226 -6.41 14.28 -12.90
C LYS A 226 -5.43 14.69 -14.00
N THR A 227 -5.22 16.00 -14.20
CA THR A 227 -4.30 16.51 -15.21
C THR A 227 -2.85 16.07 -14.96
N ALA A 228 -2.40 16.03 -13.70
CA ALA A 228 -1.04 15.59 -13.37
C ALA A 228 -0.83 14.10 -13.69
N THR A 229 -1.86 13.30 -13.45
CA THR A 229 -1.91 11.87 -13.76
C THR A 229 -1.87 11.63 -15.27
N GLU A 230 -2.74 12.29 -16.03
CA GLU A 230 -2.79 12.20 -17.50
C GLU A 230 -1.48 12.67 -18.16
N THR A 231 -0.82 13.69 -17.59
CA THR A 231 0.49 14.14 -18.06
C THR A 231 1.54 13.04 -17.92
N SER A 232 1.50 12.26 -16.83
CA SER A 232 2.51 11.22 -16.57
C SER A 232 2.51 10.11 -17.61
N TYR A 233 1.35 9.81 -18.19
CA TYR A 233 1.19 8.80 -19.23
C TYR A 233 1.87 9.19 -20.54
N THR A 234 1.85 10.48 -20.86
CA THR A 234 2.32 11.00 -22.16
C THR A 234 3.77 11.45 -22.12
N SER A 235 4.20 12.06 -21.02
CA SER A 235 5.58 12.58 -20.89
C SER A 235 6.57 11.56 -20.32
N GLY A 236 6.08 10.49 -19.68
CA GLY A 236 6.92 9.59 -18.89
C GLY A 236 7.58 10.29 -17.69
N GLN A 237 7.02 11.42 -17.22
CA GLN A 237 7.52 12.19 -16.09
C GLN A 237 6.40 12.59 -15.15
N LEU A 238 6.69 12.64 -13.85
CA LEU A 238 5.76 13.19 -12.88
C LEU A 238 5.61 14.72 -13.08
N ASN A 239 4.36 15.19 -13.09
CA ASN A 239 4.04 16.61 -13.31
C ASN A 239 4.57 17.49 -12.16
N THR A 240 4.91 18.76 -12.46
CA THR A 240 5.35 19.80 -11.53
C THR A 240 4.20 20.61 -10.90
N LYS A 241 2.96 20.13 -10.96
CA LYS A 241 1.82 20.77 -10.28
C LYS A 241 1.77 20.37 -8.80
N PRO A 242 1.22 21.23 -7.91
CA PRO A 242 0.98 20.84 -6.53
C PRO A 242 0.12 19.58 -6.43
N PRO A 243 0.40 18.69 -5.47
CA PRO A 243 -0.46 17.54 -5.18
C PRO A 243 -1.80 18.03 -4.60
N GLU A 244 -2.88 17.29 -4.85
CA GLU A 244 -4.20 17.57 -4.25
C GLU A 244 -4.18 17.31 -2.74
N THR A 245 -3.41 16.32 -2.31
CA THR A 245 -3.22 15.96 -0.91
C THR A 245 -1.87 15.29 -0.72
N VAL A 246 -1.23 15.56 0.42
CA VAL A 246 -0.08 14.79 0.88
C VAL A 246 -0.52 14.00 2.10
N LEU A 247 -0.64 12.69 1.94
CA LEU A 247 -1.05 11.76 2.98
C LEU A 247 0.18 11.18 3.68
N GLN A 248 0.04 10.88 4.98
CA GLN A 248 1.04 10.24 5.81
C GLN A 248 0.39 9.17 6.69
N ASN A 249 1.22 8.28 7.24
CA ASN A 249 0.80 7.13 8.04
C ASN A 249 -0.24 6.25 7.32
N TRP A 250 0.04 5.95 6.05
CA TRP A 250 -0.79 5.10 5.21
C TRP A 250 -0.21 3.67 5.24
N LYS A 251 -1.02 2.71 5.70
CA LYS A 251 -0.60 1.32 5.93
C LYS A 251 -0.87 0.41 4.74
N GLY A 252 -1.92 0.70 3.98
CA GLY A 252 -2.27 -0.01 2.74
C GLY A 252 -1.49 0.49 1.54
N GLY A 253 -1.86 0.00 0.35
CA GLY A 253 -1.29 0.43 -0.93
C GLY A 253 0.08 -0.16 -1.28
N THR A 254 0.95 -0.36 -0.30
CA THR A 254 2.17 -1.17 -0.48
C THR A 254 2.62 -1.82 0.83
N ILE A 255 2.78 -3.14 0.84
CA ILE A 255 3.32 -3.91 1.96
C ILE A 255 4.26 -4.98 1.39
N ALA A 256 5.45 -5.12 1.97
CA ALA A 256 6.38 -6.16 1.60
C ALA A 256 6.48 -7.24 2.69
N ALA A 257 6.62 -8.50 2.29
CA ALA A 257 6.88 -9.63 3.17
C ALA A 257 7.85 -10.61 2.50
N ARG A 258 8.71 -11.27 3.27
CA ARG A 258 9.44 -12.42 2.77
C ARG A 258 8.43 -13.50 2.40
N LYS A 259 8.70 -14.22 1.31
CA LYS A 259 7.78 -15.21 0.77
C LYS A 259 7.46 -16.31 1.79
N ASP A 260 8.45 -16.83 2.48
CA ASP A 260 8.28 -17.82 3.55
C ASP A 260 7.44 -17.25 4.71
N SER A 261 7.77 -16.06 5.22
CA SER A 261 7.03 -15.40 6.29
C SER A 261 5.57 -15.08 5.90
N PHE A 262 5.31 -14.73 4.64
CA PHE A 262 3.94 -14.50 4.13
C PHE A 262 3.08 -15.77 4.23
N PHE A 263 3.59 -16.91 3.78
CA PHE A 263 2.87 -18.17 3.87
C PHE A 263 2.74 -18.66 5.31
N SER A 264 3.75 -18.43 6.16
CA SER A 264 3.72 -18.87 7.56
C SER A 264 2.67 -18.14 8.42
N ILE A 265 2.28 -16.92 8.04
CA ILE A 265 1.21 -16.18 8.72
C ILE A 265 -0.17 -16.36 8.07
N GLY A 266 -0.29 -17.10 6.96
CA GLY A 266 -1.57 -17.45 6.33
C GLY A 266 -2.05 -16.50 5.22
N GLY A 267 -1.14 -15.78 4.56
CA GLY A 267 -1.48 -14.93 3.40
C GLY A 267 -2.43 -13.76 3.74
N PHE A 268 -3.11 -13.18 2.76
CA PHE A 268 -4.24 -12.26 3.00
C PHE A 268 -5.51 -13.04 3.35
N ASP A 269 -6.37 -12.49 4.22
CA ASP A 269 -7.64 -13.12 4.56
C ASP A 269 -8.67 -12.90 3.43
N GLU A 270 -8.97 -13.97 2.68
CA GLU A 270 -9.85 -13.93 1.50
C GLU A 270 -11.33 -13.74 1.83
N GLY A 271 -11.69 -13.77 3.11
CA GLY A 271 -13.04 -13.43 3.56
C GLY A 271 -13.36 -11.93 3.43
N PHE A 272 -12.32 -11.07 3.30
CA PHE A 272 -12.49 -9.68 2.92
C PHE A 272 -12.74 -9.56 1.42
N VAL A 273 -13.94 -9.09 1.08
CA VAL A 273 -14.35 -8.80 -0.28
C VAL A 273 -14.90 -7.38 -0.34
N ASP A 274 -14.64 -6.72 -1.47
CA ASP A 274 -14.71 -5.29 -1.68
C ASP A 274 -13.67 -4.53 -0.86
N TRP A 275 -13.85 -3.22 -0.71
CA TRP A 275 -12.83 -2.34 -0.17
C TRP A 275 -12.80 -2.33 1.37
N GLY A 276 -11.59 -2.25 1.92
CA GLY A 276 -11.33 -1.86 3.29
C GLY A 276 -11.05 -3.04 4.22
N GLY A 277 -10.17 -2.78 5.20
CA GLY A 277 -9.82 -3.70 6.28
C GLY A 277 -8.84 -4.82 5.93
N GLU A 278 -8.74 -5.24 4.68
CA GLU A 278 -7.86 -6.34 4.28
C GLU A 278 -6.38 -6.04 4.53
N ASP A 279 -5.95 -4.83 4.14
CA ASP A 279 -4.57 -4.37 4.34
C ASP A 279 -4.27 -4.19 5.84
N ASP A 280 -5.22 -3.67 6.62
CA ASP A 280 -5.07 -3.47 8.08
C ASP A 280 -5.01 -4.80 8.84
N GLU A 281 -5.79 -5.80 8.42
CA GLU A 281 -5.78 -7.14 9.01
C GLU A 281 -4.43 -7.83 8.76
N PHE A 282 -3.95 -7.81 7.52
CA PHE A 282 -2.65 -8.36 7.16
C PHE A 282 -1.51 -7.61 7.86
N PHE A 283 -1.54 -6.27 7.86
CA PHE A 283 -0.56 -5.43 8.58
C PHE A 283 -0.52 -5.75 10.08
N SER A 284 -1.68 -6.04 10.70
CA SER A 284 -1.75 -6.47 12.10
C SER A 284 -1.02 -7.80 12.31
N ARG A 285 -1.19 -8.79 11.43
CA ARG A 285 -0.53 -10.10 11.55
C ARG A 285 0.98 -10.02 11.30
N CYS A 286 1.44 -9.10 10.45
CA CYS A 286 2.87 -8.80 10.33
C CYS A 286 3.49 -8.34 11.67
N GLY A 287 2.70 -7.99 12.70
CA GLY A 287 3.21 -7.72 14.05
C GLY A 287 3.84 -8.91 14.77
N GLU A 288 3.58 -10.15 14.33
CA GLU A 288 4.27 -11.35 14.84
C GLU A 288 5.59 -11.63 14.10
N LEU A 289 5.87 -10.86 13.05
CA LEU A 289 7.12 -10.91 12.30
C LEU A 289 8.06 -9.80 12.74
N ASN A 290 9.34 -9.92 12.41
CA ASN A 290 10.25 -8.78 12.49
C ASN A 290 9.90 -7.73 11.40
N HIS A 291 8.95 -6.84 11.70
CA HIS A 291 8.36 -5.89 10.75
C HIS A 291 9.00 -4.51 10.83
N LEU A 292 9.71 -4.12 9.77
CA LEU A 292 10.23 -2.77 9.61
C LEU A 292 9.09 -1.78 9.30
N ARG A 293 8.79 -0.87 10.23
CA ARG A 293 7.69 0.12 10.13
C ARG A 293 8.15 1.58 10.08
N PHE A 294 9.44 1.81 9.87
CA PHE A 294 10.02 3.14 9.79
C PHE A 294 9.99 3.65 8.35
N GLY A 295 9.11 4.62 8.08
CA GLY A 295 8.85 5.13 6.75
C GLY A 295 9.80 6.25 6.33
N TYR A 296 10.39 6.15 5.14
CA TYR A 296 11.25 7.18 4.54
C TYR A 296 11.18 7.27 3.01
N LEU A 297 10.32 6.47 2.35
CA LEU A 297 10.16 6.52 0.90
C LEU A 297 8.89 7.29 0.48
N PRO A 298 8.97 8.19 -0.52
CA PRO A 298 7.80 8.84 -1.08
C PRO A 298 7.18 8.03 -2.23
N PHE A 299 5.87 8.15 -2.38
CA PHE A 299 5.10 7.52 -3.46
C PHE A 299 4.12 8.54 -4.04
N VAL A 300 3.63 8.30 -5.26
CA VAL A 300 2.49 9.05 -5.81
C VAL A 300 1.29 8.14 -5.97
N HIS A 301 0.11 8.66 -5.68
CA HIS A 301 -1.16 8.04 -6.01
C HIS A 301 -1.70 8.71 -7.27
N LEU A 302 -1.95 7.92 -8.31
CA LEU A 302 -2.54 8.35 -9.56
C LEU A 302 -4.02 8.67 -9.35
N TRP A 303 -4.49 9.73 -9.98
CA TRP A 303 -5.87 10.16 -9.84
C TRP A 303 -6.82 9.13 -10.46
N HIS A 304 -7.90 8.86 -9.74
CA HIS A 304 -9.07 8.15 -10.23
C HIS A 304 -10.33 8.74 -9.57
N PRO A 305 -11.52 8.63 -10.18
CA PRO A 305 -12.76 9.10 -9.56
C PRO A 305 -13.01 8.37 -8.23
N SER A 306 -13.61 9.07 -7.28
CA SER A 306 -14.02 8.46 -6.01
C SER A 306 -15.06 7.38 -6.29
N GLN A 307 -14.93 6.22 -5.65
CA GLN A 307 -15.92 5.16 -5.78
C GLN A 307 -17.09 5.43 -4.82
N PRO A 308 -18.35 5.18 -5.25
CA PRO A 308 -19.55 5.50 -4.48
C PRO A 308 -19.58 4.85 -3.09
N ASP A 309 -19.06 3.62 -2.96
CA ASP A 309 -19.16 2.81 -1.74
C ASP A 309 -17.99 3.02 -0.75
N ARG A 310 -17.17 4.05 -0.97
CA ARG A 310 -15.99 4.35 -0.12
C ARG A 310 -16.34 5.20 1.12
N HIS A 311 -17.62 5.38 1.43
CA HIS A 311 -18.04 6.13 2.61
C HIS A 311 -17.80 5.28 3.87
N GLY A 312 -16.69 5.53 4.57
CA GLY A 312 -16.21 4.71 5.69
C GLY A 312 -17.18 4.52 6.87
N GLN A 313 -18.27 5.29 6.97
CA GLN A 313 -19.31 5.04 7.98
C GLN A 313 -20.23 3.87 7.61
N ASP A 314 -20.42 3.60 6.32
CA ASP A 314 -21.29 2.52 5.81
C ASP A 314 -20.48 1.31 5.32
N ASN A 315 -19.15 1.41 5.28
CA ASN A 315 -18.29 0.30 4.88
C ASN A 315 -18.25 -0.79 5.97
N LEU A 316 -19.06 -1.84 5.81
CA LEU A 316 -19.11 -2.99 6.72
C LEU A 316 -17.76 -3.67 6.94
N ASN A 317 -16.84 -3.62 5.97
CA ASN A 317 -15.51 -4.17 6.20
C ASN A 317 -14.76 -3.39 7.29
N GLU A 318 -14.82 -2.06 7.26
CA GLU A 318 -14.13 -1.21 8.24
C GLU A 318 -14.88 -1.14 9.58
N THR A 319 -16.21 -1.11 9.55
CA THR A 319 -17.03 -0.85 10.75
C THR A 319 -17.43 -2.11 11.51
N ARG A 320 -17.45 -3.29 10.85
CA ARG A 320 -17.89 -4.56 11.45
C ARG A 320 -16.86 -5.67 11.30
N VAL A 321 -16.48 -6.02 10.08
CA VAL A 321 -15.61 -7.18 9.81
C VAL A 321 -14.22 -6.99 10.42
N LEU A 322 -13.54 -5.88 10.13
CA LEU A 322 -12.19 -5.63 10.63
C LEU A 322 -12.15 -5.61 12.16
N PRO A 323 -13.03 -4.90 12.89
CA PRO A 323 -13.09 -4.99 14.35
C PRO A 323 -13.29 -6.42 14.88
N GLU A 324 -14.18 -7.21 14.26
CA GLU A 324 -14.40 -8.61 14.65
C GLU A 324 -13.14 -9.45 14.44
N ARG A 325 -12.47 -9.31 13.28
CA ARG A 325 -11.22 -10.04 12.99
C ARG A 325 -10.09 -9.59 13.91
N LEU A 326 -9.89 -8.29 14.13
CA LEU A 326 -8.86 -7.78 15.04
C LEU A 326 -9.14 -8.12 16.52
N GLY A 327 -10.39 -8.43 16.88
CA GLY A 327 -10.76 -8.95 18.20
C GLY A 327 -10.29 -10.39 18.46
N ILE A 328 -9.94 -11.14 17.42
CA ILE A 328 -9.33 -12.47 17.52
C ILE A 328 -7.83 -12.30 17.76
N LYS A 329 -7.30 -13.05 18.73
CA LYS A 329 -5.85 -13.09 18.99
C LYS A 329 -5.09 -13.44 17.70
N ILE A 330 -3.94 -12.80 17.50
CA ILE A 330 -3.20 -12.89 16.25
C ILE A 330 -2.76 -14.33 15.96
N ASP A 331 -2.27 -15.06 16.97
CA ASP A 331 -1.88 -16.47 16.87
C ASP A 331 -3.03 -17.37 16.38
N LEU A 332 -4.24 -17.18 16.91
CA LEU A 332 -5.43 -17.92 16.48
C LEU A 332 -5.85 -17.57 15.06
N ARG A 333 -5.70 -16.31 14.62
CA ARG A 333 -5.96 -15.92 13.24
C ARG A 333 -4.97 -16.55 12.27
N ILE A 334 -3.68 -16.58 12.64
CA ILE A 334 -2.64 -17.24 11.85
C ILE A 334 -2.95 -18.73 11.74
N GLU A 335 -3.27 -19.39 12.86
CA GLU A 335 -3.65 -20.81 12.90
C GLU A 335 -4.88 -21.11 12.02
N GLU A 336 -5.89 -20.23 12.04
CA GLU A 336 -7.07 -20.34 11.18
C GLU A 336 -6.72 -20.21 9.70
N LEU A 337 -6.01 -19.14 9.32
CA LEU A 337 -5.74 -18.81 7.92
C LEU A 337 -4.74 -19.76 7.26
N THR A 338 -3.75 -20.25 8.01
CA THR A 338 -2.78 -21.24 7.52
C THR A 338 -3.39 -22.62 7.24
N ARG A 339 -4.56 -22.94 7.82
CA ARG A 339 -5.33 -24.15 7.53
C ARG A 339 -6.22 -24.03 6.29
N ARG A 340 -6.46 -22.82 5.80
CA ARG A 340 -7.29 -22.58 4.61
C ARG A 340 -6.53 -22.88 3.33
N ASP A 341 -7.26 -23.19 2.26
CA ASP A 341 -6.71 -23.34 0.92
C ASP A 341 -6.57 -21.99 0.21
N PHE A 342 -5.98 -21.00 0.90
CA PHE A 342 -5.87 -19.63 0.40
C PHE A 342 -5.01 -19.57 -0.87
N GLY A 343 -5.37 -18.75 -1.84
CA GLY A 343 -4.68 -18.61 -3.12
C GLY A 343 -4.99 -19.72 -4.12
N ASN A 344 -5.98 -20.57 -3.86
CA ASN A 344 -6.48 -21.52 -4.85
C ASN A 344 -7.07 -20.73 -6.04
N PRO A 345 -6.58 -20.91 -7.28
CA PRO A 345 -7.03 -20.12 -8.43
C PRO A 345 -8.47 -20.43 -8.89
N LEU A 346 -9.13 -21.46 -8.32
CA LEU A 346 -10.49 -21.85 -8.68
C LEU A 346 -11.55 -21.20 -7.77
N ARG A 347 -11.21 -20.89 -6.52
CA ARG A 347 -12.13 -20.30 -5.53
C ARG A 347 -11.38 -19.65 -4.37
N PRO A 348 -11.94 -18.59 -3.75
CA PRO A 348 -11.43 -18.10 -2.48
C PRO A 348 -11.80 -19.02 -1.32
N ASP A 349 -11.03 -18.95 -0.24
CA ASP A 349 -11.28 -19.61 1.04
C ASP A 349 -11.25 -18.59 2.21
N PRO A 350 -12.42 -18.26 2.80
CA PRO A 350 -13.72 -18.89 2.62
C PRO A 350 -14.43 -18.46 1.33
N LEU A 351 -15.27 -19.35 0.81
CA LEU A 351 -16.18 -19.02 -0.29
C LEU A 351 -17.25 -17.99 0.13
N ILE A 352 -17.71 -18.08 1.39
CA ILE A 352 -18.69 -17.14 1.96
C ILE A 352 -17.95 -15.98 2.60
N ARG A 353 -18.18 -14.78 2.04
CA ARG A 353 -17.58 -13.50 2.41
C ARG A 353 -18.08 -13.07 3.79
N TYR A 354 -17.24 -12.39 4.58
CA TYR A 354 -17.62 -12.06 5.96
C TYR A 354 -18.88 -11.19 6.06
N LYS A 355 -19.07 -10.23 5.15
CA LYS A 355 -20.27 -9.38 5.13
C LYS A 355 -21.56 -10.21 5.01
N ASP A 356 -21.54 -11.27 4.21
CA ASP A 356 -22.69 -12.14 4.01
C ASP A 356 -22.98 -13.01 5.26
N ARG A 357 -21.99 -13.18 6.15
CA ARG A 357 -22.13 -13.90 7.43
C ARG A 357 -22.61 -13.00 8.57
N LEU A 358 -22.45 -11.68 8.47
CA LEU A 358 -22.94 -10.73 9.48
C LEU A 358 -24.47 -10.76 9.62
N GLU A 359 -25.17 -11.26 8.60
CA GLU A 359 -26.63 -11.44 8.59
C GLU A 359 -27.08 -12.78 9.19
N ASP A 360 -26.16 -13.72 9.47
CA ASP A 360 -26.47 -15.01 10.08
C ASP A 360 -26.44 -14.90 11.62
N PRO A 361 -27.59 -15.02 12.32
CA PRO A 361 -27.63 -14.97 13.78
C PRO A 361 -26.89 -16.14 14.46
N LYS A 362 -26.50 -17.19 13.72
CA LYS A 362 -25.64 -18.28 14.19
C LYS A 362 -24.15 -18.01 13.97
N TRP A 363 -23.78 -16.91 13.32
CA TRP A 363 -22.39 -16.46 13.23
C TRP A 363 -21.90 -15.99 14.60
N LYS A 364 -21.58 -16.97 15.45
CA LYS A 364 -20.93 -16.76 16.73
C LYS A 364 -19.44 -16.50 16.49
N THR A 365 -19.03 -15.28 16.77
CA THR A 365 -17.64 -14.84 16.93
C THR A 365 -16.94 -15.67 17.99
N VAL A 366 -15.80 -16.30 17.65
CA VAL A 366 -14.70 -16.79 18.55
C VAL A 366 -15.05 -17.80 19.66
N GLU A 367 -16.27 -17.84 20.19
CA GLU A 367 -16.72 -18.77 21.23
C GLU A 367 -16.71 -20.22 20.72
N THR A 368 -16.92 -20.44 19.43
CA THR A 368 -16.81 -21.76 18.78
C THR A 368 -15.37 -22.24 18.63
N LEU A 369 -14.39 -21.34 18.47
CA LEU A 369 -12.95 -21.69 18.45
C LEU A 369 -12.40 -21.95 19.87
N ARG A 370 -13.01 -21.36 20.90
CA ARG A 370 -12.71 -21.69 22.31
C ARG A 370 -13.35 -23.01 22.75
N ALA A 371 -14.56 -23.30 22.29
CA ALA A 371 -15.30 -24.51 22.69
C ALA A 371 -14.65 -25.81 22.19
N SER A 372 -13.97 -25.80 21.03
CA SER A 372 -13.28 -26.97 20.49
C SER A 372 -11.95 -27.31 21.17
N ARG A 373 -11.51 -26.56 22.20
CA ARG A 373 -10.29 -26.85 22.99
C ARG A 373 -10.59 -27.26 24.44
N VAL A 374 -11.85 -27.31 24.84
CA VAL A 374 -12.25 -27.75 26.20
C VAL A 374 -12.64 -29.23 26.21
N GLU A 375 -12.70 -29.90 25.05
CA GLU A 375 -13.08 -31.30 24.92
C GLU A 375 -11.99 -32.24 24.38
N ASP A 376 -10.73 -31.80 24.28
CA ASP A 376 -9.57 -32.67 23.97
C ASP A 376 -8.54 -32.71 25.10
#